data_AF-A0A7Y2FQ34-F1
#
_entry.id   AF-A0A7Y2FQ34-F1
#
_cell.length_a   1.000
_cell.length_b   1.000
_cell.length_c   1.000
_cell.angle_alpha   90.00
_cell.angle_beta   90.00
_cell.angle_gamma   90.00
#
_symmetry.space_group_name_H-M   'P 1'
#
loop_
_entity.id
_entity.type
_entity.pdbx_description
1 polymer ?
#
loop_
_entity_poly.entity_id
_entity_poly.type
_entity_poly.pdbx_seq_one_letter_code
_entity_poly.pdbx_strand_id
1 'polypeptide(L)' 'DFIRQALERTNGNQTRAAQLLGLTRSTLLYRMQKFDLK' A
#
# COMPACT_ATOMS: atom_id res chain seq x y z
N ASP A 1 9.86 -3.46 2.86
CA ASP A 1 8.52 -3.88 2.42
C ASP A 1 8.07 -3.00 1.26
N PHE A 2 7.57 -3.58 0.16
CA PHE A 2 7.17 -2.81 -1.04
C PHE A 2 5.98 -1.87 -0.77
N ILE A 3 5.13 -2.20 0.22
CA ILE A 3 3.99 -1.35 0.61
C ILE A 3 4.49 -0.07 1.25
N ARG A 4 5.47 -0.14 2.17
CA ARG A 4 6.06 1.06 2.78
C ARG A 4 6.71 1.98 1.75
N GLN A 5 7.49 1.42 0.83
CA GLN A 5 8.13 2.21 -0.23
C GLN A 5 7.10 2.88 -1.14
N ALA A 6 6.02 2.17 -1.51
CA ALA A 6 4.96 2.75 -2.33
C ALA A 6 4.19 3.84 -1.57
N LEU A 7 3.95 3.67 -0.28
CA LEU A 7 3.33 4.68 0.58
C LEU A 7 4.22 5.92 0.71
N GLU A 8 5.52 5.76 0.97
CA GLU A 8 6.48 6.87 1.04
C GLU A 8 6.53 7.65 -0.28
N ARG A 9 6.65 6.96 -1.42
CA ARG A 9 6.65 7.58 -2.75
C ARG A 9 5.35 8.30 -3.10
N THR A 10 4.26 7.96 -2.43
CA THR A 10 2.93 8.55 -2.67
C THR A 10 2.45 9.41 -1.51
N ASN A 11 3.35 9.73 -0.57
CA ASN A 11 3.07 10.52 0.62
C ASN A 11 1.85 10.02 1.41
N GLY A 12 1.77 8.69 1.60
CA GLY A 12 0.69 8.01 2.32
C GLY A 12 -0.58 7.76 1.50
N ASN A 13 -0.61 8.14 0.22
CA ASN A 13 -1.79 7.90 -0.62
C ASN A 13 -1.94 6.42 -0.99
N GLN A 14 -2.75 5.70 -0.22
CA GLN A 14 -3.00 4.26 -0.37
C GLN A 14 -3.52 3.87 -1.76
N THR A 15 -4.35 4.70 -2.40
CA THR A 15 -4.86 4.41 -3.76
C THR A 15 -3.73 4.45 -4.78
N ARG A 16 -2.88 5.49 -4.72
CA ARG A 16 -1.71 5.61 -5.61
C ARG A 16 -0.66 4.55 -5.28
N ALA A 17 -0.45 4.23 -4.01
CA ALA A 17 0.46 3.16 -3.59
C ALA A 17 0.01 1.80 -4.14
N ALA A 18 -1.30 1.51 -4.10
CA ALA A 18 -1.84 0.29 -4.68
C ALA A 18 -1.63 0.24 -6.21
N GLN A 19 -1.89 1.36 -6.90
CA GLN A 19 -1.64 1.48 -8.34
C GLN A 19 -0.16 1.27 -8.70
N LEU A 20 0.77 1.85 -7.94
CA LEU A 20 2.21 1.64 -8.13
C LEU A 20 2.64 0.18 -7.95
N LEU A 21 1.93 -0.55 -7.11
CA LEU A 21 2.18 -1.97 -6.83
C LEU A 21 1.41 -2.92 -7.77
N GLY A 22 0.61 -2.39 -8.71
CA GLY A 22 -0.24 -3.20 -9.57
C GLY A 22 -1.35 -3.93 -8.81
N LEU A 23 -1.78 -3.39 -7.67
CA LEU A 23 -2.79 -3.96 -6.78
C LEU A 23 -4.06 -3.13 -6.81
N THR A 24 -5.18 -3.75 -6.44
CA THR A 24 -6.36 -2.99 -6.04
C THR A 24 -6.14 -2.38 -4.66
N ARG A 25 -6.84 -1.28 -4.35
CA ARG A 25 -6.80 -0.65 -3.02
C ARG A 25 -7.19 -1.64 -1.91
N SER A 26 -8.18 -2.51 -2.15
CA SER A 26 -8.62 -3.51 -1.17
C SER A 26 -7.54 -4.56 -0.89
N THR A 27 -6.80 -5.02 -1.92
CA THR A 27 -5.67 -5.92 -1.73
C THR A 27 -4.54 -5.25 -0.93
N LEU A 28 -4.26 -3.96 -1.18
CA LEU A 28 -3.29 -3.20 -0.40
C LEU A 28 -3.70 -3.13 1.07
N LEU A 29 -4.95 -2.77 1.36
CA LEU A 29 -5.48 -2.68 2.73
C LEU A 29 -5.43 -4.02 3.46
N TYR A 30 -5.83 -5.12 2.80
CA TYR A 30 -5.74 -6.46 3.38
C TYR A 30 -4.29 -6.80 3.75
N ARG A 31 -3.34 -6.51 2.87
CA ARG A 31 -1.91 -6.73 3.17
C ARG A 31 -1.45 -5.84 4.32
N MET A 32 -1.83 -4.56 4.35
CA MET A 32 -1.47 -3.66 5.44
C MET A 32 -1.98 -4.18 6.80
N GLN A 33 -3.22 -4.67 6.86
CA GLN A 33 -3.78 -5.28 8.06
C GLN A 33 -3.07 -6.60 8.42
N LYS A 34 -2.78 -7.44 7.43
CA LYS A 34 -2.11 -8.73 7.63
C LYS A 34 -0.67 -8.60 8.14
N PHE A 35 0.03 -7.56 7.71
CA PHE A 35 1.43 -7.30 8.07
C PHE A 35 1.60 -6.29 9.21
N ASP A 36 0.50 -5.96 9.92
CA ASP A 36 0.47 -4.97 11.00
C ASP A 36 1.13 -3.63 10.61
N LEU A 37 0.95 -3.23 9.35
CA LEU A 37 1.34 -1.93 8.81
C LEU A 37 0.24 -0.93 9.17
N LYS A 38 0.00 -0.74 10.47
CA LYS A 38 -0.96 0.21 11.00
C LYS A 38 -0.28 1.46 11.53
#